data_AF-A0A670IJY0-F1
#
_entry.id   AF-A0A670IJY0-F1
#
_cell.length_a   1.000
_cell.length_b   1.000
_cell.length_c   1.000
_cell.angle_alpha   90.00
_cell.angle_beta   90.00
_cell.angle_gamma   90.00
#
_symmetry.space_group_name_H-M   'P 1'
#
loop_
_entity.id
_entity.type
_entity.pdbx_description
1 polymer ?
#
loop_
_entity_poly.entity_id
_entity_poly.type
_entity_poly.pdbx_seq_one_letter_code
_entity_poly.pdbx_strand_id
1 'polypeptide(L)'
;LGSVTRQTLFAPLPAAARPFRVCNHDRSSRRGVVASTLEELISKTLDTLMITAGLITLVLEEDGTVVDTEDFFQSLGDNTHFMVLEKGQKWKPVSVVLKIQPKKMGVANITFDLYKVNPKDFIGCLNIKATFYEIYSVTYDIQCMGAKAVLRSILRYLSHMAQVTGHILLYTGTYVLQLTEIVLWRRGDSRRPH
;
A
#
# COMPACT_ATOMS: atom_id res chain seq x y z
N LEU A 1 38.58 -45.77 -46.94
CA LEU A 1 38.21 -44.62 -46.08
C LEU A 1 37.05 -45.04 -45.19
N GLY A 2 37.34 -45.57 -44.00
CA GLY A 2 36.32 -45.94 -43.02
C GLY A 2 36.29 -44.91 -41.89
N SER A 3 35.17 -44.21 -41.74
CA SER A 3 34.94 -43.27 -40.63
C SER A 3 34.46 -44.07 -39.41
N VAL A 4 35.27 -44.10 -38.37
CA VAL A 4 34.97 -44.75 -37.09
C VAL A 4 34.26 -43.74 -36.20
N THR A 5 32.95 -43.91 -36.03
CA THR A 5 32.17 -43.14 -35.07
C THR A 5 32.44 -43.67 -33.66
N ARG A 6 33.19 -42.93 -32.84
CA ARG A 6 33.36 -43.23 -31.41
C ARG A 6 32.07 -42.91 -30.67
N GLN A 7 31.27 -43.93 -30.40
CA GLN A 7 30.21 -43.89 -29.39
C GLN A 7 30.86 -43.88 -28.01
N THR A 8 30.79 -42.76 -27.30
CA THR A 8 31.17 -42.67 -25.90
C THR A 8 29.99 -43.12 -25.04
N LEU A 9 30.08 -44.33 -24.49
CA LEU A 9 29.28 -44.77 -23.34
C LEU A 9 29.57 -43.79 -22.18
N PHE A 10 28.63 -42.90 -21.87
CA PHE A 10 28.68 -42.17 -20.62
C PHE A 10 28.19 -43.10 -19.51
N ALA A 11 29.04 -43.33 -18.51
CA ALA A 11 28.65 -43.90 -17.23
C ALA A 11 27.50 -43.06 -16.62
N PRO A 12 26.60 -43.62 -15.81
CA PRO A 12 25.55 -42.86 -15.14
C PRO A 12 26.21 -41.74 -14.33
N LEU A 13 26.05 -40.50 -14.79
CA LEU A 13 26.60 -39.33 -14.10
C LEU A 13 25.98 -39.28 -12.70
N PRO A 14 26.77 -39.16 -11.62
CA PRO A 14 26.21 -38.87 -10.32
C PRO A 14 25.36 -37.60 -10.44
N ALA A 15 24.12 -37.66 -9.95
CA ALA A 15 23.16 -36.57 -10.07
C ALA A 15 23.83 -35.27 -9.63
N ALA A 16 23.94 -34.30 -10.54
CA ALA A 16 24.56 -33.03 -10.24
C ALA A 16 23.81 -32.39 -9.07
N ALA A 17 24.54 -31.88 -8.07
CA ALA A 17 23.90 -31.26 -6.91
C ALA A 17 23.22 -29.95 -7.35
N ARG A 18 21.90 -29.88 -7.17
CA ARG A 18 21.07 -28.77 -7.66
C ARG A 18 20.68 -27.87 -6.50
N PRO A 19 20.65 -26.54 -6.69
CA PRO A 19 20.15 -25.62 -5.68
C PRO A 19 18.63 -25.67 -5.61
N PHE A 20 18.10 -25.85 -4.41
CA PHE A 20 16.68 -25.81 -4.09
C PHE A 20 16.40 -24.76 -3.04
N ARG A 21 15.16 -24.27 -3.01
CA ARG A 21 14.70 -23.32 -2.00
C ARG A 21 13.72 -24.03 -1.10
N VAL A 22 13.99 -23.98 0.20
CA VAL A 22 13.15 -24.62 1.21
C VAL A 22 12.62 -23.54 2.15
N CYS A 23 11.32 -23.56 2.43
CA CYS A 23 10.67 -22.67 3.37
C CYS A 23 10.01 -23.43 4.53
N ASN A 24 9.90 -22.77 5.68
CA ASN A 24 9.12 -23.27 6.81
C ASN A 24 7.61 -23.06 6.56
N HIS A 25 6.74 -23.71 7.34
CA HIS A 25 5.28 -23.64 7.22
C HIS A 25 4.72 -22.20 7.23
N ASP A 26 5.35 -21.28 7.97
CA ASP A 26 4.96 -19.86 8.05
C ASP A 26 5.54 -19.00 6.92
N ARG A 27 6.31 -19.59 5.98
CA ARG A 27 7.05 -18.90 4.90
C ARG A 27 7.93 -17.74 5.39
N SER A 28 8.20 -17.68 6.70
CA SER A 28 8.97 -16.64 7.39
C SER A 28 10.46 -16.80 7.19
N SER A 29 10.93 -18.05 7.11
CA SER A 29 12.30 -18.41 6.78
C SER A 29 12.36 -19.10 5.41
N ARG A 30 13.24 -18.60 4.54
CA ARG A 30 13.58 -19.19 3.24
C ARG A 30 15.07 -19.52 3.25
N ARG A 31 15.42 -20.77 3.00
CA ARG A 31 16.81 -21.27 3.00
C ARG A 31 17.09 -21.93 1.66
N GLY A 32 18.28 -21.68 1.10
CA GLY A 32 18.77 -22.40 -0.06
C GLY A 32 19.48 -23.65 0.39
N VAL A 33 19.09 -24.80 -0.15
CA VAL A 33 19.74 -26.10 0.12
C VAL A 33 20.18 -26.68 -1.21
N VAL A 34 21.45 -27.04 -1.30
CA VAL A 34 21.98 -27.75 -2.49
C VAL A 34 21.94 -29.23 -2.19
N ALA A 35 21.26 -30.02 -3.02
CA ALA A 35 21.14 -31.47 -2.84
C ALA A 35 21.13 -32.17 -4.20
N SER A 36 21.60 -33.41 -4.23
CA SER A 36 21.54 -34.30 -5.39
C SER A 36 20.40 -35.32 -5.29
N THR A 37 20.01 -35.69 -4.05
CA THR A 37 18.92 -36.63 -3.75
C THR A 37 17.92 -36.05 -2.75
N LEU A 38 16.73 -36.65 -2.67
CA LEU A 38 15.70 -36.27 -1.72
C LEU A 38 16.16 -36.48 -0.27
N GLU A 39 16.88 -37.57 0.01
CA GLU A 39 17.43 -37.85 1.35
C GLU A 39 18.48 -36.81 1.78
N GLU A 40 19.33 -36.38 0.84
CA GLU A 40 20.30 -35.32 1.07
C GLU A 40 19.60 -33.96 1.28
N LEU A 41 18.51 -33.70 0.57
CA LEU A 41 17.69 -32.52 0.79
C LEU A 41 17.06 -32.53 2.19
N ILE A 42 16.48 -33.66 2.60
CA ILE A 42 15.81 -33.82 3.91
C ILE A 42 16.81 -33.61 5.05
N SER A 43 17.97 -34.27 5.01
CA SER A 43 19.01 -34.13 6.04
C SER A 43 19.51 -32.69 6.16
N LYS A 44 19.90 -32.06 5.04
CA LYS A 44 20.34 -30.65 5.04
C LYS A 44 19.23 -29.68 5.44
N THR A 45 17.99 -30.01 5.12
CA THR A 45 16.82 -29.20 5.51
C THR A 45 16.59 -29.26 7.01
N LEU A 46 16.69 -30.44 7.62
CA LEU A 46 16.60 -30.61 9.07
C LEU A 46 17.70 -29.82 9.79
N ASP A 47 18.94 -29.89 9.28
CA ASP A 47 20.07 -29.13 9.83
C ASP A 47 19.87 -27.62 9.69
N THR A 48 19.40 -27.16 8.53
CA THR A 48 19.26 -25.72 8.25
C THR A 48 18.06 -25.08 8.95
N LEU A 49 16.95 -25.81 9.10
CA LEU A 49 15.76 -25.33 9.81
C LEU A 49 15.79 -25.63 11.32
N MET A 50 16.81 -26.34 11.82
CA MET A 50 16.96 -26.71 13.24
C MET A 50 15.74 -27.45 13.80
N ILE A 51 15.14 -28.33 13.00
CA ILE A 51 13.94 -29.07 13.38
C ILE A 51 14.36 -30.32 14.16
N THR A 52 14.03 -30.36 15.46
CA THR A 52 14.29 -31.50 16.36
C THR A 52 13.32 -32.67 16.14
N ALA A 53 12.23 -32.45 15.41
CA ALA A 53 11.20 -33.45 15.17
C ALA A 53 11.56 -34.31 13.95
N GLY A 54 11.95 -35.57 14.18
CA GLY A 54 12.31 -36.55 13.14
C GLY A 54 11.19 -36.99 12.19
N LEU A 55 10.04 -36.29 12.16
CA LEU A 55 8.96 -36.54 11.22
C LEU A 55 8.58 -35.23 10.52
N ILE A 56 9.14 -35.03 9.33
CA ILE A 56 8.82 -33.92 8.44
C ILE A 56 8.20 -34.44 7.15
N THR A 57 7.25 -33.69 6.61
CA THR A 57 6.67 -33.94 5.28
C THR A 57 7.12 -32.83 4.35
N LEU A 58 7.80 -33.20 3.27
CA LEU A 58 8.23 -32.27 2.24
C LEU A 58 7.09 -32.10 1.23
N VAL A 59 6.68 -30.86 0.99
CA VAL A 59 5.65 -30.53 0.00
C VAL A 59 6.13 -29.44 -0.93
N LEU A 60 5.57 -29.35 -2.14
CA LEU A 60 5.82 -28.22 -3.04
C LEU A 60 5.18 -26.94 -2.48
N GLU A 61 5.90 -25.81 -2.50
CA GLU A 61 5.37 -24.52 -2.04
C GLU A 61 4.16 -24.08 -2.89
N GLU A 62 4.19 -24.40 -4.20
CA GLU A 62 3.21 -23.95 -5.21
C GLU A 62 1.86 -24.67 -5.10
N ASP A 63 1.87 -26.01 -5.12
CA ASP A 63 0.64 -26.81 -5.22
C ASP A 63 0.36 -27.66 -3.96
N GLY A 64 1.31 -27.76 -3.04
CA GLY A 64 1.17 -28.58 -1.84
C GLY A 64 1.28 -30.09 -2.08
N THR A 65 1.70 -30.51 -3.28
CA THR A 65 1.97 -31.92 -3.59
C THR A 65 3.08 -32.44 -2.68
N VAL A 66 2.83 -33.59 -2.04
CA VAL A 66 3.80 -34.28 -1.19
C VAL A 66 4.88 -34.92 -2.05
N VAL A 67 6.15 -34.70 -1.69
CA VAL A 67 7.32 -35.22 -2.39
C VAL A 67 7.92 -36.35 -1.57
N ASP A 68 7.45 -37.57 -1.82
CA ASP A 68 7.92 -38.79 -1.14
C ASP A 68 8.78 -39.69 -2.03
N THR A 69 8.81 -39.45 -3.35
CA THR A 69 9.54 -40.28 -4.32
C THR A 69 10.72 -39.53 -4.95
N GLU A 70 11.87 -40.22 -5.05
CA GLU A 70 13.09 -39.70 -5.69
C GLU A 70 12.86 -39.41 -7.19
N ASP A 71 12.09 -40.25 -7.89
CA ASP A 71 11.77 -40.04 -9.31
C ASP A 71 11.01 -38.72 -9.54
N PHE A 72 10.10 -38.38 -8.62
CA PHE A 72 9.37 -37.12 -8.67
C PHE A 72 10.32 -35.96 -8.41
N PHE A 73 11.22 -36.09 -7.42
CA PHE A 73 12.24 -35.09 -7.13
C PHE A 73 13.16 -34.80 -8.33
N GLN A 74 13.59 -35.83 -9.05
CA GLN A 74 14.44 -35.67 -10.24
C GLN A 74 13.71 -35.03 -11.43
N SER A 75 12.40 -35.27 -11.55
CA SER A 75 11.57 -34.64 -12.60
C SER A 75 11.41 -33.12 -12.42
N LEU A 76 11.62 -32.60 -11.21
CA LEU A 76 11.46 -31.19 -10.89
C LEU A 76 12.61 -30.34 -11.45
N GLY A 77 12.31 -29.08 -11.77
CA GLY A 77 13.26 -28.12 -12.32
C GLY A 77 14.29 -27.63 -11.29
N ASP A 78 15.34 -26.97 -11.80
CA ASP A 78 16.31 -26.28 -10.94
C ASP A 78 15.61 -25.16 -10.18
N ASN A 79 16.02 -24.89 -8.93
CA ASN A 79 15.42 -23.87 -8.07
C ASN A 79 13.96 -24.13 -7.68
N THR A 80 13.52 -25.40 -7.62
CA THR A 80 12.19 -25.73 -7.12
C THR A 80 12.03 -25.31 -5.65
N HIS A 81 10.83 -24.81 -5.34
CA HIS A 81 10.45 -24.32 -4.03
C HIS A 81 9.73 -25.42 -3.23
N PHE A 82 10.37 -25.88 -2.16
CA PHE A 82 9.79 -26.81 -1.21
C PHE A 82 9.36 -26.10 0.07
N MET A 83 8.40 -26.69 0.74
CA MET A 83 7.92 -26.30 2.06
C MET A 83 7.98 -27.51 2.98
N VAL A 84 8.49 -27.31 4.18
CA VAL A 84 8.61 -28.36 5.20
C VAL A 84 7.43 -28.22 6.16
N LEU A 85 6.76 -29.34 6.41
CA LEU A 85 5.67 -29.44 7.36
C LEU A 85 6.05 -30.39 8.49
N GLU A 86 5.85 -29.97 9.74
CA GLU A 86 5.96 -30.86 10.91
C GLU A 86 4.67 -31.64 11.16
N LYS A 87 4.72 -32.64 12.05
CA LYS A 87 3.58 -33.48 12.43
C LYS A 87 2.37 -32.62 12.85
N GLY A 88 1.29 -32.70 12.07
CA GLY A 88 0.02 -32.02 12.33
C GLY A 88 -0.15 -30.67 11.61
N GLN A 89 0.86 -30.21 10.88
CA GLN A 89 0.76 -29.03 10.04
C GLN A 89 0.21 -29.38 8.66
N LYS A 90 -0.63 -28.52 8.09
CA LYS A 90 -1.17 -28.67 6.74
C LYS A 90 -0.62 -27.59 5.84
N TRP A 91 -0.34 -27.94 4.59
CA TRP A 91 -0.02 -26.96 3.56
C TRP A 91 -1.15 -25.93 3.43
N LYS A 92 -0.79 -24.65 3.34
CA LYS A 92 -1.73 -23.56 3.07
C LYS A 92 -1.32 -22.89 1.77
N PRO A 93 -2.26 -22.67 0.83
CA PRO A 93 -1.94 -21.93 -0.39
C PRO A 93 -1.42 -20.54 -0.04
N VAL A 94 -0.53 -19.99 -0.87
CA VAL A 94 -0.21 -18.55 -0.79
C VAL A 94 -1.51 -17.82 -1.09
N SER A 95 -2.17 -17.30 -0.06
CA SER A 95 -3.20 -16.31 -0.30
C SER A 95 -2.50 -15.15 -0.99
N VAL A 96 -2.85 -14.91 -2.25
CA VAL A 96 -2.35 -13.80 -3.08
C VAL A 96 -2.70 -12.41 -2.49
N VAL A 97 -3.14 -12.38 -1.23
CA VAL A 97 -3.78 -11.26 -0.56
C VAL A 97 -2.77 -10.44 0.27
N LEU A 98 -1.55 -10.91 0.57
CA LEU A 98 -0.64 -10.16 1.44
C LEU A 98 0.80 -10.07 0.92
N LYS A 99 0.96 -9.66 -0.36
CA LYS A 99 2.10 -8.84 -0.78
C LYS A 99 1.71 -7.38 -1.03
N ILE A 100 0.63 -6.91 -0.41
CA ILE A 100 0.57 -5.50 -0.05
C ILE A 100 1.52 -5.36 1.14
N GLN A 101 2.83 -5.27 0.85
CA GLN A 101 3.65 -4.54 1.80
C GLN A 101 2.99 -3.17 1.94
N PRO A 102 2.84 -2.61 3.15
CA PRO A 102 2.60 -1.19 3.29
C PRO A 102 3.85 -0.51 2.74
N LYS A 103 3.92 -0.37 1.41
CA LYS A 103 4.90 0.47 0.74
C LYS A 103 4.66 1.82 1.37
N LYS A 104 5.62 2.26 2.19
CA LYS A 104 5.60 3.57 2.86
C LYS A 104 5.00 4.55 1.89
N MET A 105 3.82 5.07 2.23
CA MET A 105 2.95 5.84 1.35
C MET A 105 3.77 6.97 0.73
N GLY A 106 4.28 6.70 -0.49
CA GLY A 106 5.13 7.62 -1.21
C GLY A 106 4.30 8.86 -1.49
N VAL A 107 4.85 10.02 -1.10
CA VAL A 107 4.24 11.35 -1.16
C VAL A 107 3.32 11.46 -2.38
N ALA A 108 2.01 11.53 -2.15
CA ALA A 108 1.05 11.82 -3.21
C ALA A 108 1.32 13.26 -3.68
N ASN A 109 1.87 13.40 -4.88
CA ASN A 109 2.14 14.72 -5.44
C ASN A 109 0.89 15.20 -6.17
N ILE A 110 0.28 16.27 -5.64
CA ILE A 110 -0.91 16.90 -6.19
C ILE A 110 -0.48 18.26 -6.74
N THR A 111 -0.58 18.40 -8.06
CA THR A 111 -0.24 19.62 -8.80
C THR A 111 -1.51 20.32 -9.26
N PHE A 112 -1.52 21.64 -9.12
CA PHE A 112 -2.62 22.52 -9.51
C PHE A 112 -2.07 23.56 -10.48
N ASP A 113 -2.26 23.35 -11.78
CA ASP A 113 -1.75 24.23 -12.81
C ASP A 113 -2.91 25.08 -13.36
N LEU A 114 -2.90 26.38 -13.03
CA LEU A 114 -3.86 27.33 -13.58
C LEU A 114 -3.30 27.93 -14.86
N TYR A 115 -3.94 27.65 -15.99
CA TYR A 115 -3.47 28.10 -17.31
C TYR A 115 -4.57 28.83 -18.06
N LYS A 116 -4.19 29.81 -18.87
CA LYS A 116 -5.11 30.73 -19.53
C LYS A 116 -5.19 30.42 -21.03
N VAL A 117 -6.29 29.82 -21.47
CA VAL A 117 -6.51 29.48 -22.90
C VAL A 117 -6.71 30.72 -23.77
N ASN A 118 -7.32 31.78 -23.22
CA ASN A 118 -7.55 33.03 -23.94
C ASN A 118 -7.20 34.24 -23.05
N PRO A 119 -6.37 35.20 -23.50
CA PRO A 119 -5.96 36.36 -22.70
C PRO A 119 -7.13 37.22 -22.20
N LYS A 120 -8.31 37.16 -22.84
CA LYS A 120 -9.52 37.90 -22.45
C LYS A 120 -10.34 37.27 -21.31
N ASP A 121 -10.12 35.99 -20.97
CA ASP A 121 -10.84 35.33 -19.87
C ASP A 121 -10.26 35.72 -18.51
N PHE A 122 -11.07 35.89 -17.46
CA PHE A 122 -10.54 36.34 -16.16
C PHE A 122 -10.04 35.17 -15.29
N ILE A 123 -10.55 33.97 -15.54
CA ILE A 123 -10.18 32.73 -14.85
C ILE A 123 -9.89 31.71 -15.95
N GLY A 124 -8.66 31.22 -15.98
CA GLY A 124 -8.20 30.19 -16.91
C GLY A 124 -8.75 28.81 -16.56
N CYS A 125 -8.46 27.80 -17.39
CA CYS A 125 -8.72 26.41 -17.05
C CYS A 125 -7.78 25.97 -15.91
N LEU A 126 -8.30 25.21 -14.96
CA LEU A 126 -7.51 24.66 -13.86
C LEU A 126 -7.25 23.19 -14.14
N ASN A 127 -5.99 22.83 -14.38
CA ASN A 127 -5.56 21.46 -14.44
C ASN A 127 -5.19 20.97 -13.03
N ILE A 128 -5.79 19.86 -12.62
CA ILE A 128 -5.47 19.18 -11.37
C ILE A 128 -4.82 17.85 -11.75
N LYS A 129 -3.56 17.65 -11.38
CA LYS A 129 -2.82 16.42 -11.62
C LYS A 129 -2.45 15.78 -10.29
N ALA A 130 -3.02 14.61 -10.01
CA ALA A 130 -2.69 13.81 -8.85
C ALA A 130 -1.88 12.58 -9.28
N THR A 131 -0.64 12.48 -8.84
CA THR A 131 0.20 11.30 -9.10
C THR A 131 0.33 10.47 -7.83
N PHE A 132 -0.22 9.27 -7.87
CA PHE A 132 -0.15 8.26 -6.84
C PHE A 132 0.86 7.18 -7.23
N TYR A 133 1.74 6.81 -6.29
CA TYR A 133 2.70 5.70 -6.45
C TYR A 133 3.64 5.80 -7.67
N GLU A 134 3.81 6.98 -8.27
CA GLU A 134 4.58 7.24 -9.51
C GLU A 134 4.13 6.46 -10.77
N ILE A 135 3.14 5.56 -10.65
CA ILE A 135 2.61 4.75 -11.76
C ILE A 135 1.13 5.03 -12.06
N TYR A 136 0.43 5.76 -11.19
CA TYR A 136 -0.97 6.14 -11.40
C TYR A 136 -1.09 7.67 -11.39
N SER A 137 -1.23 8.27 -12.57
CA SER A 137 -1.50 9.71 -12.71
C SER A 137 -2.95 9.94 -13.11
N VAL A 138 -3.69 10.68 -12.30
CA VAL A 138 -5.03 11.14 -12.61
C VAL A 138 -4.95 12.64 -12.90
N THR A 139 -5.29 13.02 -14.12
CA THR A 139 -5.36 14.43 -14.55
C THR A 139 -6.81 14.81 -14.80
N TYR A 140 -7.25 15.92 -14.23
CA TYR A 140 -8.58 16.47 -14.41
C TYR A 140 -8.48 17.94 -14.84
N ASP A 141 -9.18 18.31 -15.91
CA ASP A 141 -9.18 19.67 -16.44
C ASP A 141 -10.54 20.32 -16.16
N ILE A 142 -10.55 21.31 -15.28
CA ILE A 142 -11.75 22.08 -14.94
C ILE A 142 -11.80 23.29 -15.84
N GLN A 143 -12.69 23.25 -16.82
CA GLN A 143 -12.95 24.37 -17.72
C GLN A 143 -13.84 25.39 -17.03
N CYS A 144 -13.21 26.47 -16.54
CA CYS A 144 -13.86 27.55 -15.80
C CYS A 144 -14.61 28.56 -16.69
N MET A 145 -15.31 28.10 -17.74
CA MET A 145 -16.06 28.96 -18.68
C MET A 145 -17.12 29.86 -18.00
N GLY A 146 -17.56 29.52 -16.78
CA GLY A 146 -18.52 30.29 -15.99
C GLY A 146 -17.96 31.00 -14.75
N ALA A 147 -16.66 30.92 -14.48
CA ALA A 147 -16.14 31.30 -13.16
C ALA A 147 -16.28 32.80 -12.85
N LYS A 148 -16.31 33.68 -13.86
CA LYS A 148 -16.61 35.11 -13.66
C LYS A 148 -18.02 35.35 -13.14
N ALA A 149 -19.01 34.61 -13.65
CA ALA A 149 -20.40 34.73 -13.21
C ALA A 149 -20.55 34.19 -11.79
N VAL A 150 -19.94 33.04 -11.50
CA VAL A 150 -19.94 32.42 -10.16
C VAL A 150 -19.25 33.33 -9.15
N LEU A 151 -18.06 33.85 -9.46
CA LEU A 151 -17.32 34.77 -8.59
C LEU A 151 -18.14 36.04 -8.28
N ARG A 152 -18.79 36.60 -9.30
CA ARG A 152 -19.67 37.76 -9.13
C ARG A 152 -20.86 37.43 -8.22
N SER A 153 -21.44 36.24 -8.33
CA SER A 153 -22.52 35.79 -7.44
C SER A 153 -22.03 35.59 -6.00
N ILE A 154 -20.85 34.99 -5.80
CA ILE A 154 -20.24 34.81 -4.47
C ILE A 154 -19.95 36.16 -3.81
N LEU A 155 -19.37 37.11 -4.55
CA LEU A 155 -19.11 38.47 -4.06
C LEU A 155 -20.39 39.18 -3.62
N ARG A 156 -21.48 39.05 -4.38
CA ARG A 156 -22.79 39.60 -3.99
C ARG A 156 -23.32 38.95 -2.72
N TYR A 157 -23.19 37.63 -2.60
CA TYR A 157 -23.60 36.90 -1.41
C TYR A 157 -22.79 37.31 -0.17
N LEU A 158 -21.46 37.36 -0.28
CA LEU A 158 -20.58 37.81 0.81
C LEU A 158 -20.89 39.24 1.22
N SER A 159 -21.16 40.14 0.27
CA SER A 159 -21.58 41.51 0.56
C SER A 159 -22.86 41.54 1.38
N HIS A 160 -23.87 40.75 1.02
CA HIS A 160 -25.12 40.67 1.79
C HIS A 160 -24.91 40.08 3.18
N MET A 161 -24.11 39.02 3.30
CA MET A 161 -23.79 38.42 4.60
C MET A 161 -23.06 39.42 5.49
N ALA A 162 -22.07 40.15 4.96
CA ALA A 162 -21.34 41.17 5.70
C ALA A 162 -22.25 42.31 6.17
N GLN A 163 -23.20 42.75 5.33
CA GLN A 163 -24.21 43.74 5.71
C GLN A 163 -25.10 43.24 6.86
N VAL A 164 -25.60 42.01 6.76
CA VAL A 164 -26.43 41.40 7.80
C VAL A 164 -25.65 41.24 9.11
N THR A 165 -24.42 40.74 9.05
CA THR A 165 -23.54 40.63 10.21
C THR A 165 -23.26 42.00 10.84
N GLY A 166 -23.06 43.04 10.02
CA GLY A 166 -22.89 44.42 10.49
C GLY A 166 -24.11 44.93 11.25
N HIS A 167 -25.31 44.70 10.71
CA HIS A 167 -26.56 45.08 11.40
C HIS A 167 -26.75 44.33 12.72
N ILE A 168 -26.46 43.04 12.76
CA ILE A 168 -26.52 42.24 13.99
C ILE A 168 -25.55 42.80 15.03
N LEU A 169 -24.30 43.06 14.63
CA LEU A 169 -23.26 43.55 15.54
C LEU A 169 -23.62 44.92 16.12
N LEU A 170 -24.14 45.84 15.30
CA LEU A 170 -24.58 47.16 15.76
C LEU A 170 -25.78 47.06 16.70
N TYR A 171 -26.77 46.22 16.38
CA TYR A 171 -27.94 46.02 17.23
C TYR A 171 -27.55 45.43 18.60
N THR A 172 -26.73 44.38 18.59
CA THR A 172 -26.21 43.78 19.82
C THR A 172 -25.36 44.78 20.63
N GLY A 173 -24.54 45.60 19.98
CA GLY A 173 -23.74 46.64 20.64
C GLY A 173 -24.62 47.68 21.35
N THR A 174 -25.67 48.18 20.69
CA THR A 174 -26.61 49.13 21.31
C THR A 174 -27.37 48.52 22.49
N TYR A 175 -27.75 47.25 22.38
CA TYR A 175 -28.44 46.53 23.45
C TYR A 175 -27.54 46.35 24.69
N VAL A 176 -26.27 45.99 24.48
CA VAL A 176 -25.30 45.88 25.58
C VAL A 176 -25.06 47.24 26.24
N LEU A 177 -24.92 48.32 25.46
CA LEU A 177 -24.76 49.67 26.00
C LEU A 177 -25.94 50.08 26.89
N GLN A 178 -27.17 49.87 26.43
CA GLN A 178 -28.37 50.15 27.23
C GLN A 178 -28.41 49.31 28.51
N LEU A 179 -28.06 48.03 28.45
CA LEU A 179 -27.98 47.18 29.65
C LEU A 179 -26.90 47.67 30.63
N THR A 180 -25.73 48.07 30.15
CA THR A 180 -24.67 48.59 31.01
C THR A 180 -25.07 49.90 31.68
N GLU A 181 -25.80 50.79 30.97
CA GLU A 181 -26.32 52.03 31.53
C GLU A 181 -27.35 51.77 32.63
N ILE A 182 -28.30 50.85 32.42
CA ILE A 182 -29.30 50.46 33.42
C ILE A 182 -28.65 49.84 34.67
N VAL A 183 -27.65 48.97 34.48
CA VAL A 183 -26.92 48.34 35.59
C VAL A 183 -26.09 49.36 36.38
N LEU A 184 -25.46 50.32 35.69
CA LEU A 184 -24.73 51.41 36.33
C LEU A 184 -25.66 52.34 37.12
N TRP A 185 -26.84 52.67 36.57
CA TRP A 185 -27.87 53.43 37.29
C TRP A 185 -28.32 52.73 38.57
N ARG A 186 -28.64 51.42 38.49
CA ARG A 186 -29.04 50.63 39.67
C ARG A 186 -27.93 50.54 40.72
N ARG A 187 -26.67 50.50 40.31
CA ARG A 187 -25.50 50.49 41.23
C ARG A 187 -25.20 51.88 41.81
N GLY A 188 -25.55 52.95 41.11
CA GLY A 188 -25.45 54.34 41.59
C GLY A 188 -26.50 54.67 42.65
N ASP A 189 -27.72 54.16 42.48
CA ASP A 189 -28.83 54.38 43.42
C ASP A 189 -28.61 53.66 44.76
N SER A 190 -27.96 52.48 44.73
CA SER A 190 -27.58 51.73 45.94
C SER A 190 -26.42 52.35 46.75
N ARG A 191 -25.81 53.45 46.28
CA ARG A 191 -24.71 54.18 46.95
C ARG A 191 -25.12 55.53 47.53
N ARG A 192 -26.42 55.85 47.60
CA ARG A 192 -26.91 56.97 48.41
C ARG A 192 -27.18 56.48 49.84
N PRO A 193 -26.44 56.93 50.86
CA PRO A 193 -26.84 56.67 52.24
C PRO A 193 -28.09 57.52 52.56
N HIS A 194 -29.00 56.92 53.33
CA HIS A 194 -30.18 57.57 53.92
C HIS A 194 -29.78 58.70 54.89
#